data_AF-A0A1S4BVZ3-F1
#
_entry.id   AF-A0A1S4BVZ3-F1
#
_cell.length_a   1.000
_cell.length_b   1.000
_cell.length_c   1.000
_cell.angle_alpha   90.00
_cell.angle_beta   90.00
_cell.angle_gamma   90.00
#
_symmetry.space_group_name_H-M   'P 1'
#
loop_
_entity.id
_entity.type
_entity.pdbx_description
1 polymer ?
#
loop_
_entity_poly.entity_id
_entity_poly.type
_entity_poly.pdbx_seq_one_letter_code
_entity_poly.pdbx_strand_id
1 'polypeptide(L)'
;MDESYSNLPTSHLIGSVPAVVIEEKSTTNPQEANGQQSANTWKGVFSVSSYTQYFNVDEDIVMNRLMSSLNPLSGDFFSKIDAYPDLYGLVWVSATLIFVISSLGNCATYLMHKRSDSSSSWSFDVNYVNVAAGSVYGYALLVPLGFYFLLQYLGSSASLIRFWCLWGYSLFVLTLSSFLLVIPIEFLRWTITILAGAASASFVAANLKMYIQSNDLTIVLVAAFVLQMGLTIFIKMWFFS
;
A
#
# COMPACT_ATOMS: atom_id res chain seq x y z
N MET A 1 -22.94 58.06 -64.65
CA MET A 1 -24.10 57.50 -65.37
C MET A 1 -24.49 56.24 -64.64
N ASP A 2 -25.54 56.41 -63.84
CA ASP A 2 -26.68 55.53 -63.66
C ASP A 2 -26.52 54.09 -63.13
N GLU A 3 -27.37 53.88 -62.13
CA GLU A 3 -27.68 52.72 -61.31
C GLU A 3 -28.16 51.51 -62.11
N SER A 4 -28.26 50.35 -61.43
CA SER A 4 -29.54 49.64 -61.22
C SER A 4 -29.43 48.11 -61.27
N TYR A 5 -29.62 47.48 -60.10
CA TYR A 5 -30.50 46.33 -59.76
C TYR A 5 -30.50 45.10 -60.71
N SER A 6 -30.50 43.82 -60.29
CA SER A 6 -30.96 43.14 -59.08
C SER A 6 -30.94 41.60 -59.31
N ASN A 7 -31.06 40.85 -58.20
CA ASN A 7 -31.70 39.51 -58.04
C ASN A 7 -30.81 38.28 -57.76
N LEU A 8 -30.83 37.90 -56.46
CA LEU A 8 -30.61 36.57 -55.88
C LEU A 8 -31.81 35.63 -56.20
N PRO A 9 -31.67 34.28 -56.11
CA PRO A 9 -31.92 33.61 -54.83
C PRO A 9 -30.96 32.45 -54.48
N THR A 10 -30.62 32.45 -53.19
CA THR A 10 -30.51 31.34 -52.23
C THR A 10 -30.64 29.90 -52.71
N SER A 11 -29.63 29.09 -52.38
CA SER A 11 -29.86 27.78 -51.75
C SER A 11 -28.83 27.55 -50.64
N HIS A 12 -29.36 27.50 -49.43
CA HIS A 12 -28.70 27.17 -48.17
C HIS A 12 -28.07 25.78 -48.17
N LEU A 13 -26.92 25.65 -47.52
CA LEU A 13 -26.54 24.61 -46.54
C LEU A 13 -25.34 25.16 -45.75
N ILE A 14 -25.56 25.87 -44.65
CA ILE A 14 -25.51 25.41 -43.24
C ILE A 14 -24.21 24.68 -42.88
N GLY A 15 -23.34 25.38 -42.12
CA GLY A 15 -22.22 24.76 -41.42
C GLY A 15 -20.98 25.60 -41.16
N SER A 16 -20.97 26.92 -41.41
CA SER A 16 -19.80 27.77 -41.16
C SER A 16 -19.77 28.28 -39.71
N VAL A 17 -18.69 27.96 -39.00
CA VAL A 17 -18.36 28.44 -37.65
C VAL A 17 -18.17 29.97 -37.66
N PRO A 18 -18.89 30.76 -36.84
CA PRO A 18 -18.53 32.16 -36.63
C PRO A 18 -17.51 32.27 -35.48
N ALA A 19 -16.37 32.90 -35.77
CA ALA A 19 -15.42 33.36 -34.77
C ALA A 19 -16.06 34.53 -33.99
N VAL A 20 -16.10 34.43 -32.66
CA VAL A 20 -16.52 35.53 -31.78
C VAL A 20 -15.30 36.13 -31.11
N VAL A 21 -15.18 37.44 -31.31
CA VAL A 21 -14.14 38.36 -30.81
C VAL A 21 -14.25 38.49 -29.30
N ILE A 22 -13.11 38.42 -28.59
CA ILE A 22 -13.02 38.70 -27.15
C ILE A 22 -12.89 40.22 -26.99
N GLU A 23 -13.85 40.85 -26.33
CA GLU A 23 -13.81 42.25 -25.93
C GLU A 23 -13.49 42.32 -24.42
N GLU A 24 -12.39 42.98 -24.05
CA GLU A 24 -12.01 43.22 -22.65
C GLU A 24 -12.94 44.26 -22.00
N LYS A 25 -13.50 43.95 -20.82
CA LYS A 25 -14.06 44.97 -19.93
C LYS A 25 -13.79 44.65 -18.46
N SER A 26 -12.96 45.49 -17.85
CA SER A 26 -12.67 45.57 -16.43
C SER A 26 -13.79 46.25 -15.64
N THR A 27 -14.31 45.64 -14.56
CA THR A 27 -14.84 46.33 -13.35
C THR A 27 -15.06 45.36 -12.18
N THR A 28 -14.99 45.89 -10.96
CA THR A 28 -14.59 45.25 -9.69
C THR A 28 -15.76 44.87 -8.74
N ASN A 29 -15.54 43.83 -7.89
CA ASN A 29 -16.08 43.57 -6.51
C ASN A 29 -17.51 42.93 -6.32
N PRO A 30 -17.83 42.31 -5.15
CA PRO A 30 -17.42 40.96 -4.69
C PRO A 30 -18.59 40.10 -4.13
N GLN A 31 -18.32 38.83 -3.80
CA GLN A 31 -19.16 37.90 -3.01
C GLN A 31 -20.50 37.42 -3.60
N GLU A 32 -20.51 36.18 -4.11
CA GLU A 32 -21.58 35.23 -3.79
C GLU A 32 -20.93 33.91 -3.34
N ALA A 33 -21.01 33.68 -2.03
CA ALA A 33 -20.69 32.40 -1.43
C ALA A 33 -21.97 31.56 -1.37
N ASN A 34 -21.79 30.29 -1.72
CA ASN A 34 -22.46 29.12 -1.18
C ASN A 34 -23.74 28.63 -1.90
N GLY A 35 -23.66 27.41 -2.42
CA GLY A 35 -24.86 26.73 -2.92
C GLY A 35 -24.73 25.35 -3.56
N GLN A 36 -23.54 24.75 -3.78
CA GLN A 36 -23.50 23.41 -4.40
C GLN A 36 -22.19 22.62 -4.21
N GLN A 37 -21.82 22.29 -2.96
CA GLN A 37 -20.63 21.45 -2.72
C GLN A 37 -20.78 20.44 -1.58
N SER A 38 -21.91 19.70 -1.54
CA SER A 38 -22.05 18.58 -0.59
C SER A 38 -22.53 17.28 -1.20
N ALA A 39 -23.17 17.27 -2.38
CA ALA A 39 -23.65 16.04 -3.03
C ALA A 39 -22.54 15.28 -3.80
N ASN A 40 -21.43 15.96 -4.14
CA ASN A 40 -20.36 15.41 -4.98
C ASN A 40 -19.16 14.87 -4.18
N THR A 41 -19.03 15.24 -2.90
CA THR A 41 -17.90 14.82 -2.03
C THR A 41 -17.93 13.31 -1.76
N TRP A 42 -19.13 12.75 -1.55
CA TRP A 42 -19.32 11.30 -1.36
C TRP A 42 -19.02 10.50 -2.62
N LYS A 43 -19.38 11.01 -3.80
CA LYS A 43 -18.97 10.43 -5.08
C LYS A 43 -17.45 10.47 -5.23
N GLY A 44 -16.78 11.51 -4.72
CA GLY A 44 -15.31 11.59 -4.70
C GLY A 44 -14.66 10.51 -3.84
N VAL A 45 -15.14 10.27 -2.61
CA VAL A 45 -14.55 9.28 -1.69
C VAL A 45 -14.77 7.84 -2.18
N PHE A 46 -15.91 7.54 -2.81
CA PHE A 46 -16.20 6.19 -3.34
C PHE A 46 -15.90 6.03 -4.83
N SER A 47 -15.31 7.04 -5.49
CA SER A 47 -14.92 6.94 -6.89
C SER A 47 -13.57 6.26 -7.01
N VAL A 48 -13.51 5.24 -7.88
CA VAL A 48 -12.27 4.57 -8.29
C VAL A 48 -11.23 5.60 -8.76
N SER A 49 -11.67 6.66 -9.44
CA SER A 49 -10.79 7.72 -9.97
C SER A 49 -9.93 8.36 -8.89
N SER A 50 -10.45 8.53 -7.67
CA SER A 50 -9.73 9.17 -6.57
C SER A 50 -8.57 8.34 -6.03
N TYR A 51 -8.61 7.02 -6.23
CA TYR A 51 -7.58 6.08 -5.80
C TYR A 51 -6.57 5.74 -6.90
N THR A 52 -6.87 6.02 -8.17
CA THR A 52 -5.98 5.70 -9.31
C THR A 52 -4.56 6.23 -9.12
N GLN A 53 -4.42 7.42 -8.54
CA GLN A 53 -3.11 8.04 -8.26
C GLN A 53 -2.19 7.18 -7.37
N TYR A 54 -2.74 6.35 -6.48
CA TYR A 54 -1.96 5.51 -5.56
C TYR A 54 -1.51 4.18 -6.19
N PHE A 55 -2.01 3.88 -7.39
CA PHE A 55 -1.67 2.68 -8.17
C PHE A 55 -0.98 3.00 -9.49
N ASN A 56 -0.90 4.28 -9.87
CA ASN A 56 -0.17 4.73 -11.04
C ASN A 56 1.30 4.94 -10.69
N VAL A 57 2.03 3.83 -10.53
CA VAL A 57 3.43 3.81 -10.09
C VAL A 57 4.26 3.03 -11.10
N ASP A 58 5.43 3.57 -11.43
CA ASP A 58 6.39 2.90 -12.30
C ASP A 58 7.14 1.77 -11.57
N GLU A 59 7.57 0.76 -12.32
CA GLU A 59 8.21 -0.45 -11.78
C GLU A 59 9.51 -0.15 -11.03
N ASP A 60 10.32 0.79 -11.54
CA ASP A 60 11.58 1.21 -10.94
C ASP A 60 11.39 1.86 -9.56
N ILE A 61 10.29 2.60 -9.38
CA ILE A 61 9.92 3.19 -8.09
C ILE A 61 9.58 2.08 -7.10
N VAL A 62 8.78 1.09 -7.51
CA VAL A 62 8.40 -0.06 -6.67
C VAL A 62 9.65 -0.87 -6.30
N MET A 63 10.56 -1.13 -7.25
CA MET A 63 11.79 -1.86 -6.96
C MET A 63 12.73 -1.11 -6.02
N ASN A 64 12.87 0.21 -6.18
CA ASN A 64 13.63 1.01 -5.24
C ASN A 64 13.04 0.94 -3.82
N ARG A 65 11.70 0.95 -3.69
CA ARG A 65 11.00 0.80 -2.41
C ARG A 65 11.21 -0.59 -1.80
N LEU A 66 11.13 -1.65 -2.59
CA LEU A 66 11.44 -3.02 -2.15
C LEU A 66 12.88 -3.15 -1.66
N MET A 67 13.86 -2.67 -2.43
CA MET A 67 15.27 -2.68 -2.03
C MET A 67 15.51 -1.85 -0.77
N SER A 68 14.86 -0.70 -0.65
CA SER A 68 14.93 0.13 0.55
C SER A 68 14.32 -0.55 1.78
N SER A 69 13.31 -1.41 1.61
CA SER A 69 12.71 -2.19 2.71
C SER A 69 13.65 -3.25 3.28
N LEU A 70 14.62 -3.71 2.48
CA LEU A 70 15.65 -4.66 2.92
C LEU A 70 16.79 -4.01 3.70
N ASN A 71 16.92 -2.68 3.64
CA ASN A 71 17.93 -1.93 4.40
C ASN A 71 17.28 -1.15 5.55
N PRO A 72 17.08 -1.77 6.72
CA PRO A 72 16.42 -1.12 7.85
C PRO A 72 17.20 0.05 8.46
N LEU A 73 18.47 0.24 8.09
CA LEU A 73 19.37 1.22 8.70
C LEU A 73 19.31 2.60 8.05
N SER A 74 18.79 2.72 6.83
CA SER A 74 18.81 3.99 6.09
C SER A 74 17.82 5.03 6.65
N GLY A 75 16.64 4.59 7.11
CA GLY A 75 15.58 5.47 7.63
C GLY A 75 15.05 6.50 6.61
N ASP A 76 15.38 6.34 5.34
CA ASP A 76 15.11 7.29 4.26
C ASP A 76 13.80 6.97 3.50
N PHE A 77 13.11 5.88 3.85
CA PHE A 77 11.94 5.41 3.10
C PHE A 77 10.81 6.44 3.12
N PHE A 78 10.55 7.11 4.26
CA PHE A 78 9.52 8.14 4.30
C PHE A 78 9.79 9.31 3.37
N SER A 79 11.05 9.66 3.11
CA SER A 79 11.42 10.70 2.15
C SER A 79 11.14 10.26 0.71
N LYS A 80 11.32 8.97 0.40
CA LYS A 80 11.04 8.37 -0.92
C LYS A 80 9.56 8.27 -1.25
N ILE A 81 8.69 8.32 -0.24
CA ILE A 81 7.22 8.24 -0.40
C ILE A 81 6.50 9.54 -0.08
N ASP A 82 7.22 10.61 0.30
CA ASP A 82 6.62 11.87 0.73
C ASP A 82 5.82 12.55 -0.39
N ALA A 83 6.41 12.59 -1.59
CA ALA A 83 5.80 13.19 -2.78
C ALA A 83 4.71 12.31 -3.42
N TYR A 84 4.94 10.98 -3.46
CA TYR A 84 4.08 10.03 -4.17
C TYR A 84 3.91 8.73 -3.38
N PRO A 85 3.09 8.71 -2.32
CA PRO A 85 2.80 7.48 -1.59
C PRO A 85 1.93 6.53 -2.42
N ASP A 86 2.08 5.22 -2.25
CA ASP A 86 1.38 4.20 -3.04
C ASP A 86 0.71 3.13 -2.17
N LEU A 87 -0.18 2.36 -2.77
CA LEU A 87 -0.83 1.21 -2.13
C LEU A 87 -0.38 -0.14 -2.75
N TYR A 88 0.65 -0.13 -3.59
CA TYR A 88 1.18 -1.32 -4.25
C TYR A 88 1.77 -2.30 -3.23
N GLY A 89 2.54 -1.79 -2.25
CA GLY A 89 3.04 -2.60 -1.14
C GLY A 89 1.90 -3.26 -0.34
N LEU A 90 0.88 -2.48 0.01
CA LEU A 90 -0.29 -2.98 0.76
C LEU A 90 -1.01 -4.12 0.01
N VAL A 91 -1.22 -3.97 -1.30
CA VAL A 91 -2.00 -4.94 -2.10
C VAL A 91 -1.12 -6.09 -2.58
N TRP A 92 -0.07 -5.81 -3.33
CA TRP A 92 0.68 -6.81 -4.09
C TRP A 92 1.75 -7.53 -3.28
N VAL A 93 2.48 -6.84 -2.39
CA VAL A 93 3.45 -7.50 -1.51
C VAL A 93 2.72 -8.41 -0.53
N SER A 94 1.61 -7.94 0.05
CA SER A 94 0.74 -8.77 0.91
C SER A 94 0.17 -9.98 0.17
N ALA A 95 -0.38 -9.81 -1.04
CA ALA A 95 -0.89 -10.92 -1.86
C ALA A 95 0.19 -11.96 -2.15
N THR A 96 1.41 -11.49 -2.49
CA THR A 96 2.55 -12.37 -2.75
C THR A 96 2.93 -13.14 -1.49
N LEU A 97 3.00 -12.47 -0.34
CA LEU A 97 3.28 -13.13 0.93
C LEU A 97 2.23 -14.19 1.26
N ILE A 98 0.94 -13.89 1.10
CA ILE A 98 -0.17 -14.83 1.31
C ILE A 98 0.02 -16.09 0.47
N PHE A 99 0.24 -15.90 -0.84
CA PHE A 99 0.47 -17.01 -1.76
C PHE A 99 1.70 -17.83 -1.36
N VAL A 100 2.82 -17.16 -1.04
CA VAL A 100 4.08 -17.81 -0.69
C VAL A 100 3.95 -18.61 0.61
N ILE A 101 3.41 -18.05 1.69
CA ILE A 101 3.30 -18.79 2.97
C ILE A 101 2.31 -19.95 2.88
N SER A 102 1.20 -19.81 2.13
CA SER A 102 0.24 -20.90 1.97
C SER A 102 0.79 -22.04 1.12
N SER A 103 1.48 -21.72 0.02
CA SER A 103 2.05 -22.73 -0.89
C SER A 103 3.30 -23.40 -0.29
N LEU A 104 4.24 -22.60 0.23
CA LEU A 104 5.47 -23.10 0.82
C LEU A 104 5.25 -23.77 2.17
N GLY A 105 4.25 -23.33 2.95
CA GLY A 105 3.87 -24.02 4.18
C GLY A 105 3.38 -25.45 3.89
N ASN A 106 2.46 -25.61 2.94
CA ASN A 106 2.02 -26.93 2.47
C ASN A 106 3.20 -27.78 1.94
N CYS A 107 4.11 -27.16 1.17
CA CYS A 107 5.32 -27.82 0.70
C CYS A 107 6.21 -28.30 1.86
N ALA A 108 6.40 -27.46 2.88
CA ALA A 108 7.19 -27.78 4.07
C ALA A 108 6.59 -28.98 4.82
N THR A 109 5.27 -29.02 5.02
CA THR A 109 4.57 -30.16 5.64
C THR A 109 4.73 -31.44 4.81
N TYR A 110 4.62 -31.35 3.48
CA TYR A 110 4.84 -32.49 2.60
C TYR A 110 6.26 -33.06 2.72
N LEU A 111 7.28 -32.19 2.74
CA LEU A 111 8.68 -32.60 2.91
C LEU A 111 8.94 -33.24 4.28
N MET A 112 8.33 -32.71 5.34
CA MET A 112 8.41 -33.29 6.69
C MET A 112 7.75 -34.66 6.74
N HIS A 113 6.57 -34.81 6.12
CA HIS A 113 5.84 -36.07 6.02
C HIS A 113 6.69 -37.14 5.33
N LYS A 114 7.21 -36.82 4.13
CA LYS A 114 8.07 -37.72 3.35
C LYS A 114 9.34 -38.17 4.08
N ARG A 115 9.87 -37.34 4.98
CA ARG A 115 11.07 -37.66 5.76
C ARG A 115 10.77 -38.57 6.95
N SER A 116 9.61 -38.40 7.59
CA SER A 116 9.29 -39.04 8.86
C SER A 116 8.47 -40.32 8.70
N ASP A 117 7.54 -40.38 7.75
CA ASP A 117 6.59 -41.48 7.65
C ASP A 117 6.19 -41.78 6.19
N SER A 118 6.39 -43.02 5.75
CA SER A 118 6.10 -43.44 4.37
C SER A 118 4.76 -44.18 4.23
N SER A 119 4.06 -44.41 5.35
CA SER A 119 2.89 -45.29 5.42
C SER A 119 1.54 -44.55 5.36
N SER A 120 1.51 -43.25 5.67
CA SER A 120 0.30 -42.43 5.68
C SER A 120 0.22 -41.53 4.44
N SER A 121 -0.99 -41.27 3.95
CA SER A 121 -1.21 -40.36 2.81
C SER A 121 -1.20 -38.91 3.28
N TRP A 122 -0.31 -38.09 2.74
CA TRP A 122 -0.33 -36.64 2.93
C TRP A 122 -1.45 -35.98 2.12
N SER A 123 -2.11 -34.97 2.69
CA SER A 123 -3.13 -34.16 2.03
C SER A 123 -2.81 -32.67 2.11
N PHE A 124 -3.13 -31.94 1.06
CA PHE A 124 -2.99 -30.49 1.00
C PHE A 124 -4.04 -29.79 1.87
N ASP A 125 -3.61 -28.84 2.71
CA ASP A 125 -4.49 -28.03 3.53
C ASP A 125 -4.83 -26.70 2.83
N VAL A 126 -6.06 -26.64 2.30
CA VAL A 126 -6.62 -25.45 1.64
C VAL A 126 -6.87 -24.29 2.59
N ASN A 127 -7.02 -24.55 3.90
CA ASN A 127 -7.30 -23.53 4.89
C ASN A 127 -6.10 -22.58 5.11
N TYR A 128 -4.90 -22.99 4.70
CA TYR A 128 -3.71 -22.14 4.76
C TYR A 128 -3.92 -20.81 4.02
N VAL A 129 -4.64 -20.82 2.90
CA VAL A 129 -4.93 -19.58 2.14
C VAL A 129 -5.85 -18.65 2.93
N ASN A 130 -6.87 -19.18 3.58
CA ASN A 130 -7.81 -18.38 4.37
C ASN A 130 -7.13 -17.74 5.58
N VAL A 131 -6.33 -18.52 6.32
CA VAL A 131 -5.61 -18.00 7.49
C VAL A 131 -4.54 -17.00 7.07
N ALA A 132 -3.81 -17.26 5.98
CA ALA A 132 -2.83 -16.34 5.44
C ALA A 132 -3.48 -15.02 5.02
N ALA A 133 -4.57 -15.08 4.25
CA ALA A 133 -5.28 -13.89 3.79
C ALA A 133 -5.80 -13.05 4.96
N GLY A 134 -6.47 -13.68 5.93
CA GLY A 134 -7.00 -13.00 7.11
C GLY A 134 -5.92 -12.36 7.98
N SER A 135 -4.84 -13.11 8.26
CA SER A 135 -3.75 -12.63 9.12
C SER A 135 -2.91 -11.53 8.45
N VAL A 136 -2.50 -11.72 7.19
CA VAL A 136 -1.62 -10.77 6.48
C VAL A 136 -2.37 -9.49 6.11
N TYR A 137 -3.55 -9.56 5.47
CA TYR A 137 -4.30 -8.34 5.16
C TYR A 137 -4.87 -7.69 6.42
N GLY A 138 -5.33 -8.48 7.38
CA GLY A 138 -5.77 -7.96 8.68
C GLY A 138 -4.66 -7.17 9.36
N TYR A 139 -3.44 -7.71 9.39
CA TYR A 139 -2.27 -7.01 9.90
C TYR A 139 -1.95 -5.74 9.10
N ALA A 140 -1.82 -5.87 7.77
CA ALA A 140 -1.41 -4.78 6.89
C ALA A 140 -2.41 -3.62 6.86
N LEU A 141 -3.69 -3.86 7.14
CA LEU A 141 -4.71 -2.82 7.22
C LEU A 141 -4.87 -2.25 8.63
N LEU A 142 -5.03 -3.11 9.64
CA LEU A 142 -5.41 -2.70 10.99
C LEU A 142 -4.25 -2.10 11.78
N VAL A 143 -3.04 -2.63 11.63
CA VAL A 143 -1.89 -2.12 12.40
C VAL A 143 -1.56 -0.69 11.98
N PRO A 144 -1.34 -0.35 10.69
CA PRO A 144 -1.11 1.02 10.26
C PRO A 144 -2.23 1.98 10.66
N LEU A 145 -3.48 1.51 10.61
CA LEU A 145 -4.64 2.28 11.02
C LEU A 145 -4.61 2.61 12.53
N GLY A 146 -4.22 1.65 13.37
CA GLY A 146 -4.01 1.87 14.80
C GLY A 146 -2.91 2.90 15.07
N PHE A 147 -1.77 2.80 14.38
CA PHE A 147 -0.69 3.80 14.48
C PHE A 147 -1.11 5.18 13.97
N TYR A 148 -1.93 5.24 12.92
CA TYR A 148 -2.50 6.50 12.43
C TYR A 148 -3.33 7.20 13.52
N PHE A 149 -4.29 6.50 14.14
CA PHE A 149 -5.09 7.08 15.21
C PHE A 149 -4.26 7.43 16.45
N LEU A 150 -3.29 6.60 16.81
CA LEU A 150 -2.37 6.87 17.91
C LEU A 150 -1.59 8.16 17.68
N LEU A 151 -0.99 8.33 16.50
CA LEU A 151 -0.18 9.53 16.20
C LEU A 151 -1.04 10.78 16.02
N GLN A 152 -2.27 10.63 15.50
CA GLN A 152 -3.24 11.71 15.46
C GLN A 152 -3.63 12.18 16.88
N TYR A 153 -3.78 11.24 17.82
CA TYR A 153 -4.04 11.54 19.23
C TYR A 153 -2.86 12.24 19.90
N LEU A 154 -1.62 11.89 19.53
CA LEU A 154 -0.40 12.56 19.98
C LEU A 154 -0.14 13.91 19.29
N GLY A 155 -1.04 14.38 18.42
CA GLY A 155 -0.94 15.68 17.75
C GLY A 155 -0.01 15.72 16.54
N SER A 156 0.40 14.57 15.99
CA SER A 156 1.23 14.48 14.79
C SER A 156 0.38 14.50 13.51
N SER A 157 0.85 15.18 12.46
CA SER A 157 0.19 15.23 11.14
C SER A 157 0.57 14.00 10.30
N ALA A 158 0.11 12.82 10.71
CA ALA A 158 0.37 11.57 10.01
C ALA A 158 -0.57 11.38 8.81
N SER A 159 -0.08 10.71 7.75
CA SER A 159 -0.92 10.29 6.60
C SER A 159 -1.09 8.78 6.61
N LEU A 160 -2.35 8.33 6.63
CA LEU A 160 -2.69 6.91 6.63
C LEU A 160 -2.13 6.16 5.41
N ILE A 161 -2.17 6.78 4.22
CA ILE A 161 -1.66 6.18 2.99
C ILE A 161 -0.15 5.92 3.10
N ARG A 162 0.60 6.82 3.74
CA ARG A 162 2.04 6.64 3.97
C ARG A 162 2.34 5.48 4.91
N PHE A 163 1.49 5.25 5.90
CA PHE A 163 1.64 4.09 6.78
C PHE A 163 1.26 2.79 6.10
N TRP A 164 0.19 2.75 5.32
CA TRP A 164 -0.14 1.57 4.50
C TRP A 164 0.97 1.25 3.49
N CYS A 165 1.56 2.27 2.87
CA CYS A 165 2.74 2.12 2.03
C CYS A 165 3.90 1.50 2.82
N LEU A 166 4.35 2.16 3.90
CA LEU A 166 5.47 1.70 4.74
C LEU A 166 5.27 0.26 5.23
N TRP A 167 4.12 -0.06 5.82
CA TRP A 167 3.86 -1.40 6.35
C TRP A 167 3.75 -2.43 5.24
N GLY A 168 3.11 -2.11 4.12
CA GLY A 168 3.03 -3.02 2.98
C GLY A 168 4.41 -3.46 2.49
N TYR A 169 5.34 -2.51 2.32
CA TYR A 169 6.72 -2.84 1.92
C TYR A 169 7.52 -3.54 3.02
N SER A 170 7.23 -3.31 4.31
CA SER A 170 7.90 -4.02 5.41
C SER A 170 7.69 -5.54 5.35
N LEU A 171 6.58 -6.01 4.77
CA LEU A 171 6.28 -7.43 4.63
C LEU A 171 7.14 -8.14 3.58
N PHE A 172 7.88 -7.40 2.75
CA PHE A 172 8.68 -7.99 1.69
C PHE A 172 9.78 -8.92 2.21
N VAL A 173 10.45 -8.55 3.31
CA VAL A 173 11.47 -9.42 3.93
C VAL A 173 10.88 -10.75 4.41
N LEU A 174 9.61 -10.77 4.83
CA LEU A 174 8.90 -11.99 5.22
C LEU A 174 8.60 -12.89 4.01
N THR A 175 8.39 -12.27 2.84
CA THR A 175 8.21 -13.01 1.58
C THR A 175 9.50 -13.75 1.24
N LEU A 176 10.65 -13.06 1.32
CA LEU A 176 11.96 -13.68 1.06
C LEU A 176 12.30 -14.77 2.08
N SER A 177 12.06 -14.51 3.37
CA SER A 177 12.40 -15.47 4.43
C SER A 177 11.56 -16.75 4.35
N SER A 178 10.32 -16.67 3.86
CA SER A 178 9.43 -17.82 3.69
C SER A 178 10.00 -18.91 2.75
N PHE A 179 10.79 -18.53 1.75
CA PHE A 179 11.51 -19.50 0.90
C PHE A 179 12.52 -20.33 1.69
N LEU A 180 13.20 -19.71 2.66
CA LEU A 180 14.20 -20.39 3.48
C LEU A 180 13.55 -21.24 4.59
N LEU A 181 12.35 -20.86 5.05
CA LEU A 181 11.60 -21.60 6.08
C LEU A 181 11.13 -22.99 5.63
N VAL A 182 11.13 -23.28 4.33
CA VAL A 182 10.80 -24.62 3.80
C VAL A 182 11.74 -25.69 4.35
N ILE A 183 13.00 -25.35 4.61
CA ILE A 183 14.02 -26.28 5.12
C ILE A 183 13.58 -26.86 6.47
N PRO A 184 13.45 -28.19 6.62
CA PRO A 184 12.92 -28.84 7.83
C PRO A 184 14.00 -28.97 8.93
N ILE A 185 14.62 -27.84 9.30
CA ILE A 185 15.59 -27.73 10.39
C ILE A 185 15.11 -26.66 11.36
N GLU A 186 14.67 -27.08 12.54
CA GLU A 186 13.97 -26.21 13.49
C GLU A 186 14.83 -25.03 13.97
N PHE A 187 16.10 -25.27 14.29
CA PHE A 187 17.04 -24.22 14.68
C PHE A 187 17.21 -23.15 13.59
N LEU A 188 17.28 -23.58 12.33
CA LEU A 188 17.41 -22.68 11.18
C LEU A 188 16.12 -21.87 10.99
N ARG A 189 14.94 -22.49 11.12
CA ARG A 189 13.64 -21.80 11.03
C ARG A 189 13.51 -20.70 12.08
N TRP A 190 13.88 -20.95 13.34
CA TRP A 190 13.88 -19.93 14.38
C TRP A 190 14.86 -18.79 14.10
N THR A 191 16.08 -19.13 13.66
CA THR A 191 17.10 -18.12 13.31
C THR A 191 16.60 -17.19 12.21
N ILE A 192 16.05 -17.75 11.12
CA ILE A 192 15.47 -16.98 10.01
C ILE A 192 14.30 -16.12 10.49
N THR A 193 13.41 -16.68 11.31
CA THR A 193 12.23 -15.99 11.84
C THR A 193 12.63 -14.77 12.67
N ILE A 194 13.61 -14.91 13.56
CA ILE A 194 14.10 -13.80 14.40
C ILE A 194 14.79 -12.74 13.54
N LEU A 195 15.66 -13.14 12.60
CA LEU A 195 16.36 -12.18 11.73
C LEU A 195 15.41 -11.41 10.82
N ALA A 196 14.45 -12.09 10.18
CA ALA A 196 13.49 -11.47 9.28
C ALA A 196 12.54 -10.54 10.04
N GLY A 197 12.04 -10.98 11.20
CA GLY A 197 11.17 -10.17 12.03
C GLY A 197 11.89 -8.95 12.61
N ALA A 198 13.15 -9.10 13.05
CA ALA A 198 13.99 -7.98 13.47
C ALA A 198 14.26 -7.01 12.32
N ALA A 199 14.58 -7.49 11.11
CA ALA A 199 14.79 -6.64 9.95
C ALA A 199 13.53 -5.83 9.59
N SER A 200 12.37 -6.49 9.53
CA SER A 200 11.07 -5.82 9.28
C SER A 200 10.74 -4.79 10.36
N ALA A 201 10.91 -5.17 11.63
CA ALA A 201 10.68 -4.32 12.78
C ALA A 201 11.59 -3.09 12.78
N SER A 202 12.89 -3.27 12.53
CA SER A 202 13.87 -2.19 12.45
C SER A 202 13.56 -1.24 11.29
N PHE A 203 13.12 -1.75 10.14
CA PHE A 203 12.71 -0.92 9.00
C PHE A 203 11.52 -0.01 9.37
N VAL A 204 10.47 -0.56 9.98
CA VAL A 204 9.33 0.26 10.44
C VAL A 204 9.76 1.25 11.51
N ALA A 205 10.53 0.81 12.50
CA ALA A 205 11.00 1.64 13.60
C ALA A 205 11.87 2.82 13.15
N ALA A 206 12.82 2.59 12.24
CA ALA A 206 13.70 3.62 11.71
C ALA A 206 12.92 4.74 11.01
N ASN A 207 11.85 4.37 10.30
CA ASN A 207 11.01 5.33 9.59
C ASN A 207 10.03 6.05 10.54
N LEU A 208 9.40 5.35 11.50
CA LEU A 208 8.48 5.98 12.46
C LEU A 208 9.15 7.03 13.34
N LYS A 209 10.46 6.89 13.61
CA LYS A 209 11.23 7.84 14.42
C LYS A 209 11.07 9.30 13.98
N MET A 210 10.80 9.56 12.70
CA MET A 210 10.66 10.90 12.13
C MET A 210 9.36 11.64 12.54
N TYR A 211 8.35 10.94 13.05
CA TYR A 211 7.02 11.50 13.36
C TYR A 211 6.73 11.74 14.83
N ILE A 212 7.60 11.26 15.71
CA ILE A 212 7.29 11.10 17.13
C ILE A 212 8.20 11.99 17.97
N GLN A 213 7.61 12.72 18.90
CA GLN A 213 8.35 13.48 19.90
C GLN A 213 9.07 12.54 20.87
N SER A 214 10.19 12.98 21.45
CA SER A 214 11.10 12.14 22.23
C SER A 214 10.46 11.41 23.41
N ASN A 215 9.36 11.92 23.98
CA ASN A 215 8.73 11.34 25.17
C ASN A 215 7.92 10.06 24.88
N ASP A 216 7.24 10.00 23.74
CA ASP A 216 6.38 8.86 23.36
C ASP A 216 7.07 7.87 22.39
N LEU A 217 8.27 8.23 21.92
CA LEU A 217 9.06 7.47 20.96
C LEU A 217 9.21 6.00 21.35
N THR A 218 9.63 5.73 22.58
CA THR A 218 9.94 4.38 23.03
C THR A 218 8.73 3.46 22.96
N ILE A 219 7.55 3.94 23.39
CA ILE A 219 6.32 3.12 23.43
C ILE A 219 5.89 2.75 22.01
N VAL A 220 5.89 3.73 21.10
CA VAL A 220 5.47 3.52 19.70
C VAL A 220 6.44 2.57 18.97
N LEU A 221 7.75 2.72 19.18
CA LEU A 221 8.75 1.85 18.57
C LEU A 221 8.70 0.42 19.12
N VAL A 222 8.53 0.25 20.44
CA VAL A 222 8.36 -1.08 21.06
C VAL A 222 7.09 -1.75 20.56
N ALA A 223 5.97 -1.03 20.46
CA ALA A 223 4.74 -1.57 19.91
C ALA A 223 4.91 -2.04 18.45
N ALA A 224 5.57 -1.23 17.61
CA ALA A 224 5.84 -1.59 16.22
C ALA A 224 6.72 -2.84 16.12
N PHE A 225 7.76 -2.91 16.96
CA PHE A 225 8.66 -4.06 17.03
C PHE A 225 7.93 -5.34 17.44
N VAL A 226 7.15 -5.28 18.53
CA VAL A 226 6.39 -6.43 19.04
C VAL A 226 5.39 -6.93 18.02
N LEU A 227 4.68 -6.03 17.33
CA LEU A 227 3.71 -6.41 16.30
C LEU A 227 4.39 -7.06 15.08
N GLN A 228 5.54 -6.55 14.64
CA GLN A 228 6.30 -7.15 13.54
C GLN A 228 6.88 -8.53 13.89
N MET A 229 7.47 -8.67 15.09
CA MET A 229 7.91 -9.98 15.56
C MET A 229 6.72 -10.94 15.76
N GLY A 230 5.62 -10.45 16.30
CA GLY A 230 4.40 -11.23 16.53
C GLY A 230 3.87 -11.84 15.23
N LEU A 231 3.76 -11.04 14.16
CA LEU A 231 3.37 -11.55 12.84
C LEU A 231 4.37 -12.59 12.32
N THR A 232 5.67 -12.33 12.45
CA THR A 232 6.70 -13.22 11.92
C THR A 232 6.72 -14.57 12.65
N ILE A 233 6.59 -14.56 13.98
CA ILE A 233 6.45 -15.78 14.79
C ILE A 233 5.16 -16.50 14.43
N PHE A 234 4.04 -15.79 14.29
CA PHE A 234 2.78 -16.39 13.86
C PHE A 234 2.92 -17.12 12.52
N ILE A 235 3.59 -16.51 11.53
CA ILE A 235 3.82 -17.14 10.23
C ILE A 235 4.61 -18.44 10.39
N LYS A 236 5.72 -18.43 11.14
CA LYS A 236 6.49 -19.65 11.41
C LYS A 236 5.63 -20.72 12.07
N MET A 237 4.92 -20.36 13.12
CA MET A 237 4.18 -21.32 13.96
C MET A 237 2.97 -21.92 13.25
N TRP A 238 2.30 -21.16 12.37
CA TRP A 238 1.11 -21.66 11.67
C TRP A 238 1.44 -22.40 10.38
N PHE A 239 2.41 -21.91 9.59
CA PHE A 239 2.68 -22.42 8.24
C PHE A 239 3.90 -23.33 8.15
N PHE A 240 4.88 -23.19 9.06
CA PHE A 240 6.18 -23.84 8.95
C PHE A 240 6.59 -24.58 10.23
N SER A 241 5.61 -25.02 11.03
CA SER A 241 5.87 -25.77 12.26
C SER A 241 5.78 -27.28 12.08
#